data_AF-A0A661IVF3-F1
#
_entry.id   AF-A0A661IVF3-F1
#
_cell.length_a   1.000
_cell.length_b   1.000
_cell.length_c   1.000
_cell.angle_alpha   90.00
_cell.angle_beta   90.00
_cell.angle_gamma   90.00
#
_symmetry.space_group_name_H-M   'P 1'
#
loop_
_entity.id
_entity.type
_entity.pdbx_description
1 polymer ?
#
loop_
_entity_poly.entity_id
_entity_poly.type
_entity_poly.pdbx_seq_one_letter_code
_entity_poly.pdbx_strand_id
1 'polypeptide(L)'
;MNNKKNLISEAIADIEYLEDKDIAKKETAFKKSHQRKFGGPPGAFEDPIYKELKEIIICKDLKQISIKRWDELEVNFSNQTIRFCPQLKQDITKVTNEHNYNAIKNNNMCIAIPYNGVLQQVLDDDTQQYIENYVFIQVSRRLIQGFHYQEEYDIKENNIEDAIKFILYYIKEDIENSRWKDIDSWIKDYQEFDIDLTIILENENFKGIVNG
;
A
#
# COMPACT_ATOMS: atom_id res chain seq x y z
N MET A 1 -42.21 -21.91 -25.66
CA MET A 1 -40.83 -21.39 -25.47
C MET A 1 -40.75 -20.08 -24.66
N ASN A 2 -41.86 -19.38 -24.37
CA ASN A 2 -41.84 -18.11 -23.64
C ASN A 2 -41.62 -18.22 -22.11
N ASN A 3 -42.08 -19.30 -21.46
CA ASN A 3 -41.91 -19.45 -20.00
C ASN A 3 -40.45 -19.63 -19.55
N LYS A 4 -39.58 -20.26 -20.36
CA LYS A 4 -38.17 -20.45 -19.99
C LYS A 4 -37.35 -19.15 -20.07
N LYS A 5 -37.68 -18.25 -21.01
CA LYS A 5 -36.99 -16.95 -21.13
C LYS A 5 -37.36 -16.01 -19.99
N ASN A 6 -38.61 -16.02 -19.55
CA ASN A 6 -39.06 -15.21 -18.41
C ASN A 6 -38.41 -15.68 -17.09
N LEU A 7 -38.36 -16.99 -16.85
CA LEU A 7 -37.70 -17.53 -15.65
C LEU A 7 -36.20 -17.23 -15.58
N ILE A 8 -35.51 -17.21 -16.73
CA ILE A 8 -34.07 -16.85 -16.77
C ILE A 8 -33.88 -15.36 -16.52
N SER A 9 -34.76 -14.51 -17.07
CA SER A 9 -34.71 -13.06 -16.86
C SER A 9 -35.01 -12.68 -15.41
N GLU A 10 -35.95 -13.37 -14.76
CA GLU A 10 -36.24 -13.19 -13.32
C GLU A 10 -35.06 -13.65 -12.46
N ALA A 11 -34.44 -14.80 -12.78
CA ALA A 11 -33.28 -15.28 -12.04
C ALA A 11 -32.05 -14.35 -12.14
N ILE A 12 -31.83 -13.72 -13.30
CA ILE A 12 -30.73 -12.75 -13.48
C ILE A 12 -31.00 -11.49 -12.67
N ALA A 13 -32.23 -10.96 -12.72
CA ALA A 13 -32.62 -9.79 -11.93
C ALA A 13 -32.51 -10.05 -10.42
N ASP A 14 -32.83 -11.26 -9.96
CA ASP A 14 -32.68 -11.67 -8.57
C ASP A 14 -31.20 -11.75 -8.16
N ILE A 15 -30.31 -12.21 -9.04
CA ILE A 15 -28.86 -12.23 -8.79
C ILE A 15 -28.29 -10.82 -8.71
N GLU A 16 -28.60 -9.96 -9.69
CA GLU A 16 -28.17 -8.56 -9.71
C GLU A 16 -28.66 -7.81 -8.46
N TYR A 17 -29.93 -8.03 -8.07
CA TYR A 17 -30.48 -7.45 -6.84
C TYR A 17 -29.77 -7.94 -5.57
N LEU A 18 -29.36 -9.21 -5.51
CA LEU A 18 -28.62 -9.76 -4.38
C LEU A 18 -27.18 -9.23 -4.32
N GLU A 19 -26.53 -9.06 -5.47
CA GLU A 19 -25.19 -8.46 -5.59
C GLU A 19 -25.22 -6.98 -5.17
N ASP A 20 -26.17 -6.19 -5.69
CA ASP A 20 -26.36 -4.79 -5.32
C ASP A 20 -26.67 -4.63 -3.83
N LYS A 21 -27.46 -5.56 -3.26
CA LYS A 21 -27.79 -5.57 -1.84
C LYS A 21 -26.58 -5.91 -0.97
N ASP A 22 -25.71 -6.79 -1.42
CA ASP A 22 -24.47 -7.13 -0.71
C ASP A 22 -23.42 -6.02 -0.84
N ILE A 23 -23.33 -5.34 -1.99
CA ILE A 23 -22.52 -4.12 -2.17
C ILE A 23 -23.04 -3.03 -1.21
N ALA A 24 -24.34 -2.73 -1.22
CA ALA A 24 -24.94 -1.72 -0.34
C ALA A 24 -24.76 -2.06 1.15
N LYS A 25 -24.84 -3.34 1.53
CA LYS A 25 -24.54 -3.80 2.90
C LYS A 25 -23.07 -3.62 3.27
N LYS A 26 -22.14 -3.93 2.36
CA LYS A 26 -20.70 -3.70 2.58
C LYS A 26 -20.41 -2.22 2.75
N GLU A 27 -20.98 -1.36 1.91
CA GLU A 27 -20.87 0.09 2.01
C GLU A 27 -21.47 0.63 3.32
N THR A 28 -22.64 0.14 3.75
CA THR A 28 -23.22 0.56 5.04
C THR A 28 -22.44 0.03 6.23
N ALA A 29 -21.90 -1.19 6.17
CA ALA A 29 -21.04 -1.73 7.21
C ALA A 29 -19.73 -0.93 7.32
N PHE A 30 -19.15 -0.55 6.19
CA PHE A 30 -17.95 0.28 6.08
C PHE A 30 -18.19 1.72 6.58
N LYS A 31 -19.31 2.35 6.21
CA LYS A 31 -19.71 3.66 6.76
C LYS A 31 -19.97 3.61 8.28
N LYS A 32 -20.54 2.50 8.77
CA LYS A 32 -20.75 2.27 10.20
C LYS A 32 -19.48 1.93 10.97
N SER A 33 -18.45 1.34 10.34
CA SER A 33 -17.14 1.13 10.98
C SER A 33 -16.39 2.45 11.09
N HIS A 34 -16.51 3.36 10.12
CA HIS A 34 -15.94 4.71 10.18
C HIS A 34 -16.53 5.59 11.29
N GLN A 35 -17.82 5.44 11.62
CA GLN A 35 -18.43 6.18 12.74
C GLN A 35 -18.03 5.65 14.12
N ARG A 36 -17.49 4.43 14.21
CA ARG A 36 -16.93 3.92 15.46
C ARG A 36 -15.48 4.39 15.58
N LYS A 37 -15.30 5.53 16.24
CA LYS A 37 -14.00 5.94 16.79
C LYS A 37 -13.29 4.73 17.40
N PHE A 38 -12.07 4.46 16.92
CA PHE A 38 -10.98 3.81 17.66
C PHE A 38 -11.42 2.69 18.64
N GLY A 39 -12.04 1.63 18.11
CA GLY A 39 -12.05 0.34 18.79
C GLY A 39 -10.87 -0.46 18.28
N GLY A 40 -9.90 -0.78 19.14
CA GLY A 40 -8.63 -1.44 18.82
C GLY A 40 -8.71 -2.69 17.92
N PRO A 41 -7.55 -3.11 17.39
CA PRO A 41 -7.43 -3.91 16.18
C PRO A 41 -8.07 -5.29 16.35
N PRO A 42 -8.78 -5.85 15.35
CA PRO A 42 -9.01 -7.29 15.29
C PRO A 42 -7.66 -8.03 15.21
N GLY A 43 -7.15 -8.41 16.37
CA GLY A 43 -5.84 -9.03 16.57
C GLY A 43 -5.59 -10.34 15.81
N ALA A 44 -4.29 -10.64 15.69
CA ALA A 44 -3.65 -11.87 15.23
C ALA A 44 -3.83 -12.29 13.75
N PHE A 45 -4.94 -11.94 13.09
CA PHE A 45 -5.23 -12.33 11.69
C PHE A 45 -5.31 -11.17 10.71
N GLU A 46 -4.93 -9.97 11.12
CA GLU A 46 -4.79 -8.83 10.21
C GLU A 46 -3.75 -9.12 9.12
N ASP A 47 -4.11 -8.82 7.87
CA ASP A 47 -3.17 -8.88 6.75
C ASP A 47 -1.92 -8.05 7.07
N PRO A 48 -0.73 -8.45 6.59
CA PRO A 48 0.53 -7.78 6.91
C PRO A 48 0.54 -6.27 6.63
N ILE A 49 -0.29 -5.78 5.71
CA ILE A 49 -0.49 -4.37 5.38
C ILE A 49 -1.06 -3.52 6.55
N TYR A 50 -1.82 -4.13 7.46
CA TYR A 50 -2.41 -3.44 8.61
C TYR A 50 -1.52 -3.44 9.85
N LYS A 51 -0.52 -4.33 9.88
CA LYS A 51 0.46 -4.39 10.96
C LYS A 51 1.38 -3.18 10.95
N GLU A 52 2.04 -2.93 12.08
CA GLU A 52 3.11 -1.94 12.17
C GLU A 52 4.23 -2.26 11.17
N LEU A 53 4.77 -1.23 10.53
CA LEU A 53 5.88 -1.38 9.60
C LEU A 53 7.17 -1.67 10.37
N LYS A 54 7.71 -2.88 10.22
CA LYS A 54 8.93 -3.31 10.91
C LYS A 54 10.19 -3.22 10.06
N GLU A 55 10.04 -3.38 8.74
CA GLU A 55 11.14 -3.35 7.79
C GLU A 55 10.85 -2.42 6.62
N ILE A 56 11.88 -1.71 6.18
CA ILE A 56 11.91 -0.97 4.92
C ILE A 56 12.64 -1.82 3.88
N ILE A 57 12.09 -1.92 2.67
CA ILE A 57 12.77 -2.58 1.54
C ILE A 57 13.34 -1.52 0.60
N ILE A 58 14.63 -1.62 0.32
CA ILE A 58 15.37 -0.69 -0.52
C ILE A 58 15.88 -1.44 -1.75
N CYS A 59 15.48 -0.97 -2.94
CA CYS A 59 15.90 -1.51 -4.24
C CYS A 59 16.47 -0.38 -5.13
N LYS A 60 17.41 0.40 -4.55
CA LYS A 60 17.94 1.66 -5.12
C LYS A 60 18.47 1.49 -6.55
N ASP A 61 19.32 0.50 -6.78
CA ASP A 61 19.98 0.30 -8.08
C ASP A 61 19.02 -0.10 -9.20
N LEU A 62 17.84 -0.59 -8.85
CA LEU A 62 16.79 -1.00 -9.79
C LEU A 62 15.78 0.11 -10.08
N LYS A 63 15.83 1.24 -9.34
CA LYS A 63 14.77 2.28 -9.33
C LYS A 63 13.37 1.70 -9.12
N GLN A 64 13.30 0.59 -8.38
CA GLN A 64 12.10 -0.15 -8.10
C GLN A 64 11.76 -0.07 -6.62
N ILE A 65 10.53 -0.43 -6.30
CA ILE A 65 10.04 -0.54 -4.94
C ILE A 65 9.24 -1.83 -4.79
N SER A 66 9.41 -2.47 -3.64
CA SER A 66 8.54 -3.57 -3.28
C SER A 66 7.26 -3.02 -2.67
N ILE A 67 6.12 -3.30 -3.29
CA ILE A 67 4.81 -2.94 -2.74
C ILE A 67 4.45 -3.85 -1.56
N LYS A 68 5.01 -5.07 -1.56
CA LYS A 68 4.88 -6.03 -0.49
C LYS A 68 5.85 -5.71 0.65
N ARG A 69 5.41 -5.97 1.88
CA ARG A 69 6.25 -5.89 3.08
C ARG A 69 7.08 -7.15 3.23
N TRP A 70 8.13 -7.09 4.06
CA TRP A 70 8.97 -8.24 4.38
C TRP A 70 8.15 -9.49 4.74
N ASP A 71 7.12 -9.33 5.57
CA ASP A 71 6.21 -10.39 6.01
C ASP A 71 5.30 -10.97 4.91
N GLU A 72 5.17 -10.30 3.76
CA GLU A 72 4.41 -10.75 2.58
C GLU A 72 5.28 -11.48 1.54
N LEU A 73 6.60 -11.48 1.71
CA LEU A 73 7.53 -12.11 0.76
C LEU A 73 7.63 -13.62 0.96
N GLU A 74 8.01 -14.33 -0.11
CA GLU A 74 8.18 -15.78 -0.08
C GLU A 74 9.38 -16.17 0.78
N VAL A 75 9.18 -17.08 1.73
CA VAL A 75 10.22 -17.52 2.66
C VAL A 75 11.21 -18.44 1.96
N ASN A 76 12.49 -18.10 2.02
CA ASN A 76 13.54 -19.03 1.66
C ASN A 76 13.80 -19.98 2.83
N PHE A 77 13.38 -21.25 2.71
CA PHE A 77 13.53 -22.24 3.78
C PHE A 77 14.99 -22.58 4.12
N SER A 78 15.92 -22.33 3.20
CA SER A 78 17.35 -22.57 3.42
C SER A 78 18.04 -21.41 4.13
N ASN A 79 17.51 -20.19 4.01
CA ASN A 79 18.07 -19.02 4.68
C ASN A 79 16.97 -18.01 5.07
N GLN A 80 16.68 -17.92 6.36
CA GLN A 80 15.65 -17.02 6.91
C GLN A 80 15.97 -15.52 6.75
N THR A 81 17.22 -15.16 6.48
CA THR A 81 17.60 -13.77 6.22
C THR A 81 17.36 -13.36 4.78
N ILE A 82 16.90 -14.27 3.92
CA ILE A 82 16.59 -14.00 2.52
C ILE A 82 15.11 -14.34 2.29
N ARG A 83 14.42 -13.47 1.56
CA ARG A 83 13.08 -13.75 1.05
C ARG A 83 12.98 -13.36 -0.41
N PHE A 84 12.21 -14.12 -1.17
CA PHE A 84 12.02 -13.85 -2.59
C PHE A 84 10.83 -12.92 -2.79
N CYS A 85 11.00 -11.90 -3.66
CA CYS A 85 9.94 -11.01 -4.08
C CYS A 85 9.50 -11.37 -5.51
N PRO A 86 8.35 -12.04 -5.70
CA PRO A 86 7.90 -12.46 -7.03
C PRO A 86 7.68 -11.31 -8.01
N GLN A 87 7.18 -10.17 -7.50
CA GLN A 87 6.89 -8.97 -8.27
C GLN A 87 8.17 -8.37 -8.87
N LEU A 88 9.25 -8.32 -8.09
CA LEU A 88 10.54 -7.80 -8.53
C LEU A 88 11.41 -8.88 -9.20
N LYS A 89 11.07 -10.17 -9.02
CA LYS A 89 11.88 -11.32 -9.41
C LYS A 89 13.30 -11.25 -8.82
N GLN A 90 13.38 -10.85 -7.55
CA GLN A 90 14.64 -10.61 -6.83
C GLN A 90 14.59 -11.19 -5.44
N ASP A 91 15.74 -11.66 -4.96
CA ASP A 91 15.96 -11.97 -3.55
C ASP A 91 16.19 -10.68 -2.77
N ILE A 92 15.56 -10.61 -1.59
CA ILE A 92 15.68 -9.51 -0.65
C ILE A 92 16.40 -10.02 0.59
N THR A 93 17.55 -9.42 0.88
CA THR A 93 18.36 -9.80 2.03
C THR A 93 18.08 -8.88 3.21
N LYS A 94 17.78 -9.44 4.37
CA LYS A 94 17.60 -8.69 5.61
C LYS A 94 18.96 -8.27 6.20
N VAL A 95 19.11 -6.99 6.46
CA VAL A 95 20.36 -6.36 6.95
C VAL A 95 20.06 -5.55 8.20
N THR A 96 20.72 -5.87 9.31
CA THR A 96 20.45 -5.26 10.62
C THR A 96 21.56 -4.33 11.11
N ASN A 97 22.71 -4.29 10.45
CA ASN A 97 23.85 -3.49 10.86
C ASN A 97 24.69 -3.02 9.66
N GLU A 98 25.54 -2.02 9.90
CA GLU A 98 26.35 -1.37 8.88
C GLU A 98 27.39 -2.30 8.26
N HIS A 99 27.96 -3.23 9.04
CA HIS A 99 28.94 -4.20 8.55
C HIS A 99 28.35 -5.08 7.44
N ASN A 100 27.16 -5.63 7.68
CA ASN A 100 26.45 -6.46 6.71
C ASN A 100 26.02 -5.63 5.49
N TYR A 101 25.58 -4.39 5.68
CA TYR A 101 25.23 -3.48 4.59
C TYR A 101 26.43 -3.23 3.68
N ASN A 102 27.58 -2.85 4.25
CA ASN A 102 28.80 -2.57 3.50
C ASN A 102 29.32 -3.79 2.71
N ALA A 103 29.07 -5.01 3.18
CA ALA A 103 29.44 -6.24 2.49
C ALA A 103 28.62 -6.51 1.22
N ILE A 104 27.39 -5.97 1.13
CA ILE A 104 26.45 -6.32 0.05
C ILE A 104 25.99 -5.13 -0.81
N LYS A 105 26.22 -3.89 -0.37
CA LYS A 105 25.70 -2.67 -1.03
C LYS A 105 26.11 -2.51 -2.50
N ASN A 106 27.19 -3.13 -2.94
CA ASN A 106 27.68 -3.04 -4.33
C ASN A 106 27.16 -4.17 -5.24
N ASN A 107 26.33 -5.07 -4.74
CA ASN A 107 25.90 -6.26 -5.48
C ASN A 107 24.59 -6.05 -6.27
N ASN A 108 24.12 -4.80 -6.44
CA ASN A 108 22.83 -4.48 -7.07
C ASN A 108 21.65 -5.29 -6.48
N MET A 109 21.59 -5.41 -5.16
CA MET A 109 20.60 -6.24 -4.47
C MET A 109 19.56 -5.38 -3.73
N CYS A 110 18.32 -5.88 -3.69
CA CYS A 110 17.31 -5.37 -2.78
C CYS A 110 17.64 -5.79 -1.33
N ILE A 111 17.53 -4.86 -0.40
CA ILE A 111 17.77 -5.12 1.02
C ILE A 111 16.54 -4.78 1.85
N ALA A 112 16.34 -5.50 2.95
CA ALA A 112 15.36 -5.15 3.97
C ALA A 112 16.08 -4.69 5.25
N ILE A 113 15.83 -3.47 5.71
CA ILE A 113 16.42 -2.92 6.94
C ILE A 113 15.33 -2.69 8.00
N PRO A 114 15.64 -2.74 9.31
CA PRO A 114 14.69 -2.37 10.34
C PRO A 114 14.22 -0.90 10.20
N TYR A 115 12.91 -0.68 10.22
CA TYR A 115 12.32 0.66 10.26
C TYR A 115 12.64 1.33 11.59
N ASN A 116 13.04 2.61 11.57
CA ASN A 116 13.51 3.37 12.73
C ASN A 116 14.72 2.72 13.44
N GLY A 117 15.47 1.87 12.75
CA GLY A 117 16.68 1.23 13.27
C GLY A 117 17.93 2.10 13.14
N VAL A 118 18.96 1.77 13.92
CA VAL A 118 20.27 2.47 13.88
C VAL A 118 20.88 2.49 12.47
N LEU A 119 20.71 1.41 11.71
CA LEU A 119 21.22 1.35 10.33
C LEU A 119 20.61 2.42 9.43
N GLN A 120 19.33 2.77 9.61
CA GLN A 120 18.66 3.78 8.78
C GLN A 120 19.35 5.15 8.89
N GLN A 121 19.86 5.49 10.08
CA GLN A 121 20.44 6.80 10.38
C GLN A 121 21.82 7.04 9.75
N VAL A 122 22.46 5.98 9.25
CA VAL A 122 23.83 6.04 8.70
C VAL A 122 23.86 5.85 7.18
N LEU A 123 22.70 5.75 6.53
CA LEU A 123 22.57 5.62 5.08
C LEU A 123 22.71 6.99 4.39
N ASP A 124 23.12 6.98 3.13
CA ASP A 124 23.26 8.20 2.33
C ASP A 124 21.90 8.86 1.99
N ASP A 125 21.93 10.16 1.69
CA ASP A 125 20.74 10.98 1.38
C ASP A 125 19.90 10.38 0.25
N ASP A 126 20.56 9.88 -0.81
CA ASP A 126 19.89 9.20 -1.92
C ASP A 126 19.09 7.98 -1.44
N THR A 127 19.67 7.17 -0.55
CA THR A 127 19.00 6.01 0.05
C THR A 127 17.85 6.43 0.95
N GLN A 128 18.01 7.55 1.64
CA GLN A 128 16.97 8.09 2.50
C GLN A 128 15.73 8.53 1.72
N GLN A 129 15.90 9.08 0.51
CA GLN A 129 14.77 9.34 -0.39
C GLN A 129 14.00 8.06 -0.76
N TYR A 130 14.68 6.93 -0.96
CA TYR A 130 14.03 5.64 -1.22
C TYR A 130 13.26 5.14 0.00
N ILE A 131 13.81 5.35 1.19
CA ILE A 131 13.15 5.00 2.44
C ILE A 131 11.85 5.81 2.59
N GLU A 132 11.89 7.12 2.36
CA GLU A 132 10.72 7.98 2.42
C GLU A 132 9.65 7.56 1.41
N ASN A 133 10.06 7.28 0.17
CA ASN A 133 9.15 6.78 -0.86
C ASN A 133 8.52 5.44 -0.46
N TYR A 134 9.31 4.53 0.13
CA TYR A 134 8.80 3.24 0.62
C TYR A 134 7.78 3.43 1.73
N VAL A 135 8.09 4.24 2.73
CA VAL A 135 7.18 4.51 3.85
C VAL A 135 5.89 5.15 3.34
N PHE A 136 5.99 6.16 2.47
CA PHE A 136 4.84 6.79 1.83
C PHE A 136 3.95 5.78 1.10
N ILE A 137 4.54 4.92 0.26
CA ILE A 137 3.78 3.91 -0.49
C ILE A 137 3.11 2.90 0.46
N GLN A 138 3.81 2.43 1.50
CA GLN A 138 3.24 1.46 2.46
C GLN A 138 2.09 2.05 3.29
N VAL A 139 2.18 3.31 3.68
CA VAL A 139 1.10 4.03 4.38
C VAL A 139 -0.08 4.25 3.43
N SER A 140 0.19 4.74 2.22
CA SER A 140 -0.83 4.98 1.19
C SER A 140 -1.61 3.72 0.86
N ARG A 141 -0.89 2.60 0.62
CA ARG A 141 -1.48 1.29 0.36
C ARG A 141 -2.44 0.90 1.48
N ARG A 142 -2.05 1.09 2.75
CA ARG A 142 -2.92 0.81 3.90
C ARG A 142 -4.16 1.70 3.91
N LEU A 143 -4.01 3.00 3.68
CA LEU A 143 -5.12 3.96 3.69
C LEU A 143 -6.14 3.69 2.57
N ILE A 144 -5.66 3.39 1.36
CA ILE A 144 -6.47 3.04 0.19
C ILE A 144 -7.29 1.76 0.46
N GLN A 145 -6.68 0.76 1.09
CA GLN A 145 -7.34 -0.52 1.42
C GLN A 145 -8.36 -0.38 2.56
N GLY A 146 -8.22 0.64 3.40
CA GLY A 146 -9.18 0.95 4.46
C GLY A 146 -9.24 -0.14 5.53
N PHE A 147 -10.38 -0.85 5.61
CA PHE A 147 -10.66 -1.82 6.67
C PHE A 147 -10.51 -3.28 6.24
N HIS A 148 -10.48 -3.57 4.94
CA HIS A 148 -10.44 -4.94 4.41
C HIS A 148 -9.56 -5.00 3.17
N TYR A 149 -8.71 -6.02 3.10
CA TYR A 149 -7.86 -6.19 1.94
C TYR A 149 -8.68 -6.59 0.70
N GLN A 150 -8.45 -5.88 -0.39
CA GLN A 150 -9.07 -6.07 -1.70
C GLN A 150 -7.98 -5.92 -2.77
N GLU A 151 -7.64 -7.05 -3.42
CA GLU A 151 -6.54 -7.13 -4.39
C GLU A 151 -6.72 -6.19 -5.59
N GLU A 152 -7.97 -5.88 -5.96
CA GLU A 152 -8.30 -4.96 -7.05
C GLU A 152 -7.90 -3.51 -6.79
N TYR A 153 -7.90 -3.08 -5.52
CA TYR A 153 -7.46 -1.75 -5.10
C TYR A 153 -6.00 -1.75 -4.61
N ASP A 154 -5.29 -2.87 -4.73
CA ASP A 154 -3.88 -2.94 -4.34
C ASP A 154 -3.01 -2.27 -5.41
N ILE A 155 -1.91 -1.65 -4.98
CA ILE A 155 -0.94 -1.03 -5.89
C ILE A 155 -0.23 -2.17 -6.62
N LYS A 156 0.00 -2.03 -7.94
CA LYS A 156 0.61 -3.07 -8.79
C LYS A 156 1.92 -2.62 -9.43
N GLU A 157 2.22 -1.34 -9.31
CA GLU A 157 3.34 -0.64 -9.91
C GLU A 157 4.60 -0.81 -9.06
N ASN A 158 5.59 -1.53 -9.58
CA ASN A 158 6.87 -1.71 -8.91
C ASN A 158 7.86 -0.57 -9.20
N ASN A 159 7.55 0.32 -10.14
CA ASN A 159 8.32 1.54 -10.37
C ASN A 159 7.86 2.60 -9.36
N ILE A 160 8.80 3.28 -8.73
CA ILE A 160 8.50 4.27 -7.67
C ILE A 160 7.62 5.41 -8.20
N GLU A 161 7.96 5.98 -9.36
CA GLU A 161 7.21 7.12 -9.91
C GLU A 161 5.79 6.71 -10.28
N ASP A 162 5.62 5.53 -10.88
CA ASP A 162 4.31 5.04 -11.28
C ASP A 162 3.43 4.69 -10.06
N ALA A 163 4.01 4.10 -9.02
CA ALA A 163 3.32 3.84 -7.76
C ALA A 163 2.85 5.12 -7.08
N ILE A 164 3.71 6.15 -7.02
CA ILE A 164 3.35 7.45 -6.46
C ILE A 164 2.25 8.11 -7.30
N LYS A 165 2.37 8.10 -8.64
CA LYS A 165 1.33 8.63 -9.54
C LYS A 165 -0.02 7.94 -9.33
N PHE A 166 -0.03 6.62 -9.20
CA PHE A 166 -1.24 5.86 -8.92
C PHE A 166 -1.89 6.28 -7.60
N ILE A 167 -1.11 6.37 -6.51
CA ILE A 167 -1.59 6.81 -5.20
C ILE A 167 -2.24 8.19 -5.29
N LEU A 168 -1.56 9.14 -5.94
CA LEU A 168 -2.05 10.51 -6.02
C LEU A 168 -3.29 10.64 -6.90
N TYR A 169 -3.34 9.90 -8.01
CA TYR A 169 -4.54 9.79 -8.82
C TYR A 169 -5.72 9.28 -7.99
N TYR A 170 -5.50 8.23 -7.18
CA TYR A 170 -6.52 7.70 -6.29
C TYR A 170 -7.02 8.74 -5.29
N ILE A 171 -6.11 9.46 -4.61
CA ILE A 171 -6.46 10.51 -3.64
C ILE A 171 -7.28 11.62 -4.32
N LYS A 172 -6.85 12.07 -5.51
CA LYS A 172 -7.57 13.08 -6.30
C LYS A 172 -8.98 12.63 -6.65
N GLU A 173 -9.13 11.43 -7.20
CA GLU A 173 -10.43 10.86 -7.56
C GLU A 173 -11.36 10.72 -6.35
N ASP A 174 -10.83 10.37 -5.18
CA ASP A 174 -11.64 10.25 -3.96
C ASP A 174 -12.17 11.61 -3.50
N ILE A 175 -11.32 12.65 -3.55
CA ILE A 175 -11.67 14.04 -3.21
C ILE A 175 -12.68 14.61 -4.21
N GLU A 176 -12.38 14.55 -5.51
CA GLU A 176 -13.18 15.19 -6.57
C GLU A 176 -14.57 14.56 -6.70
N ASN A 177 -14.64 13.23 -6.58
CA ASN A 177 -15.91 12.53 -6.61
C ASN A 177 -16.62 12.54 -5.25
N SER A 178 -16.03 13.16 -4.22
CA SER A 178 -16.53 13.18 -2.84
C SER A 178 -16.98 11.80 -2.35
N ARG A 179 -16.28 10.74 -2.79
CA ARG A 179 -16.75 9.38 -2.56
C ARG A 179 -16.65 9.05 -1.07
N TRP A 180 -15.54 9.42 -0.42
CA TRP A 180 -15.28 9.00 0.94
C TRP A 180 -14.60 10.04 1.84
N LYS A 181 -13.60 10.79 1.35
CA LYS A 181 -12.80 11.73 2.18
C LYS A 181 -12.53 13.05 1.49
N ASP A 182 -12.57 14.14 2.27
CA ASP A 182 -12.03 15.43 1.86
C ASP A 182 -10.50 15.46 2.06
N ILE A 183 -9.87 16.52 1.55
CA ILE A 183 -8.41 16.70 1.64
C ILE A 183 -7.91 16.77 3.09
N ASP A 184 -8.68 17.42 3.97
CA ASP A 184 -8.31 17.58 5.38
C ASP A 184 -8.30 16.22 6.11
N SER A 185 -9.22 15.33 5.77
CA SER A 185 -9.25 13.96 6.29
C SER A 185 -8.04 13.16 5.83
N TRP A 186 -7.67 13.28 4.54
CA TRP A 186 -6.45 12.65 4.02
C TRP A 186 -5.19 13.17 4.72
N ILE A 187 -5.03 14.50 4.85
CA ILE A 187 -3.90 15.10 5.56
C ILE A 187 -3.81 14.56 7.00
N LYS A 188 -4.93 14.52 7.70
CA LYS A 188 -4.99 14.02 9.07
C LYS A 188 -4.58 12.55 9.17
N ASP A 189 -5.03 11.71 8.25
CA ASP A 189 -4.68 10.28 8.26
C ASP A 189 -3.17 10.08 8.05
N TYR A 190 -2.52 10.85 7.17
CA TYR A 190 -1.07 10.78 6.99
C TYR A 190 -0.28 11.34 8.18
N GLN A 191 -0.81 12.35 8.88
CA GLN A 191 -0.21 12.87 10.11
C GLN A 191 -0.13 11.82 11.22
N GLU A 192 -1.03 10.82 11.25
CA GLU A 192 -0.93 9.70 12.21
C GLU A 192 0.32 8.82 11.98
N PHE A 193 0.98 8.96 10.82
CA PHE A 193 2.19 8.26 10.43
C PHE A 193 3.40 9.20 10.28
N ASP A 194 3.32 10.42 10.83
CA ASP A 194 4.36 11.46 10.73
C ASP A 194 4.73 11.83 9.27
N ILE A 195 3.78 11.71 8.33
CA ILE A 195 3.94 12.11 6.93
C ILE A 195 3.19 13.41 6.67
N ASP A 196 3.90 14.42 6.16
CA ASP A 196 3.29 15.67 5.70
C ASP A 196 2.84 15.54 4.24
N LEU A 197 1.57 15.20 4.06
CA LEU A 197 0.97 15.08 2.73
C LEU A 197 0.91 16.43 1.99
N THR A 198 0.83 17.56 2.70
CA THR A 198 0.72 18.89 2.09
C THR A 198 1.97 19.20 1.26
N ILE A 199 3.16 18.92 1.80
CA ILE A 199 4.43 19.08 1.07
C ILE A 199 4.47 18.24 -0.21
N ILE A 200 3.95 17.00 -0.15
CA ILE A 200 3.91 16.10 -1.31
C ILE A 200 2.97 16.65 -2.38
N LEU A 201 1.79 17.14 -2.00
CA LEU A 201 0.81 17.68 -2.95
C LEU A 201 1.22 19.04 -3.56
N GLU A 202 2.02 19.83 -2.85
CA GLU A 202 2.48 21.15 -3.31
C GLU A 202 3.66 21.11 -4.31
N ASN A 203 4.38 19.98 -4.38
CA ASN A 203 5.54 19.82 -5.24
C ASN A 203 5.17 19.96 -6.74
N GLU A 204 5.88 20.78 -7.51
CA GLU A 204 5.44 21.23 -8.86
C GLU A 204 5.27 20.11 -9.88
N ASN A 205 5.96 18.97 -9.69
CA ASN A 205 5.78 17.77 -10.50
C ASN A 205 4.35 17.18 -10.39
N PHE A 206 3.58 17.53 -9.35
CA PHE A 206 2.22 17.05 -9.13
C PHE A 206 1.14 18.03 -9.59
N LYS A 207 1.43 19.34 -9.66
CA LYS A 207 0.50 20.33 -10.23
C LYS A 207 0.14 20.01 -11.69
N GLY A 208 1.04 19.38 -12.44
CA GLY A 208 0.79 18.94 -13.82
C GLY A 208 -0.15 17.73 -13.96
N ILE A 209 -0.28 16.89 -12.93
CA ILE A 209 -1.20 15.74 -12.88
C ILE A 209 -2.57 16.15 -12.32
N VAL A 210 -2.60 17.18 -11.46
CA VAL A 210 -3.84 17.74 -10.91
C VAL A 210 -4.57 18.65 -11.91
N ASN A 211 -3.84 19.37 -12.78
CA ASN A 211 -4.42 20.34 -13.72
C ASN A 211 -4.47 19.88 -15.20
N GLY A 212 -4.09 18.62 -15.49
CA GLY A 212 -4.23 17.99 -16.81
C GLY A 212 -5.37 17.00 -16.84
#